data_AF-A0A2V9MRU2-F1
#
_entry.id   AF-A0A2V9MRU2-F1
#
_cell.length_a   1.000
_cell.length_b   1.000
_cell.length_c   1.000
_cell.angle_alpha   90.00
_cell.angle_beta   90.00
_cell.angle_gamma   90.00
#
_symmetry.space_group_name_H-M   'P 1'
#
loop_
_entity.id
_entity.type
_entity.pdbx_description
1 polymer ?
#
loop_
_entity_poly.entity_id
_entity_poly.type
_entity_poly.pdbx_seq_one_letter_code
_entity_poly.pdbx_strand_id
1 'polypeptide(L)'
;MYIASDEKTYPRAVDGDGVQHHNTISYDYEPILEREIAAFRAFMRHIKEVDSETHTILMIQVENEIAVFGSDRHNSKLWRDHSPAADRRFAEHHFTDDLKFSAWDLSYNWIRRITDAGWAEYPLPFFHNYVGGKLADWMVGGAPGEDVETYLNNCPHLTFIGVNSYFCGEWRADNSCARESQATADELREPLTRYRVSRNLPAITEINSGATPVTSRLAYIAIGEFGAPVYAPWALTVSYPESYEPYITPEGNEANGSQALRDTYSSLCKALPQISYYAS
;
A
#
# COMPACT_ATOMS: atom_id res chain seq x y z
N MET A 1 -11.23 -0.50 21.44
CA MET A 1 -10.99 -1.90 21.03
C MET A 1 -12.27 -2.69 21.26
N TYR A 2 -13.25 -2.60 20.34
CA TYR A 2 -14.49 -3.38 20.44
C TYR A 2 -14.76 -4.21 19.18
N ILE A 3 -14.39 -3.71 18.00
CA ILE A 3 -14.50 -4.44 16.71
C ILE A 3 -13.70 -5.75 16.75
N ALA A 4 -12.39 -5.67 16.99
CA ALA A 4 -11.50 -6.84 16.94
C ALA A 4 -11.82 -7.94 17.98
N SER A 5 -12.56 -7.62 19.04
CA SER A 5 -12.96 -8.60 20.07
C SER A 5 -14.37 -9.16 19.86
N ASP A 6 -15.18 -8.53 19.01
CA ASP A 6 -16.58 -8.93 18.74
C ASP A 6 -16.67 -9.66 17.40
N GLU A 7 -16.11 -10.88 17.37
CA GLU A 7 -16.10 -11.73 16.16
C GLU A 7 -17.48 -12.25 15.77
N LYS A 8 -18.49 -12.07 16.64
CA LYS A 8 -19.87 -12.39 16.31
C LYS A 8 -20.46 -11.37 15.35
N THR A 9 -20.21 -10.08 15.60
CA THR A 9 -20.68 -8.98 14.75
C THR A 9 -19.71 -8.71 13.59
N TYR A 10 -18.41 -8.90 13.83
CA TYR A 10 -17.32 -8.58 12.90
C TYR A 10 -16.45 -9.83 12.68
N PRO A 11 -16.96 -10.84 11.94
CA PRO A 11 -16.31 -12.13 11.82
C PRO A 11 -14.98 -12.07 11.07
N ARG A 12 -14.10 -13.01 11.42
CA ARG A 12 -12.82 -13.23 10.74
C ARG A 12 -13.04 -13.85 9.37
N ALA A 13 -12.11 -13.59 8.45
CA ALA A 13 -12.02 -14.37 7.22
C ALA A 13 -11.62 -15.82 7.54
N VAL A 14 -12.05 -16.73 6.67
CA VAL A 14 -11.80 -18.17 6.77
C VAL A 14 -10.97 -18.62 5.58
N ASP A 15 -9.92 -19.40 5.79
CA ASP A 15 -9.12 -19.94 4.69
C ASP A 15 -9.74 -21.19 4.05
N GLY A 16 -9.12 -21.71 2.99
CA GLY A 16 -9.57 -22.91 2.28
C GLY A 16 -9.54 -24.20 3.11
N ASP A 17 -8.92 -24.21 4.30
CA ASP A 17 -8.96 -25.32 5.26
C ASP A 17 -10.04 -25.12 6.35
N GLY A 18 -10.80 -24.03 6.30
CA GLY A 18 -11.81 -23.70 7.29
C GLY A 18 -11.25 -23.02 8.55
N VAL A 19 -10.00 -22.55 8.51
CA VAL A 19 -9.33 -21.92 9.66
C VAL A 19 -9.57 -20.41 9.65
N GLN A 20 -9.96 -19.87 10.82
CA GLN A 20 -10.07 -18.43 11.03
C GLN A 20 -8.72 -17.84 11.44
N HIS A 21 -8.36 -16.70 10.83
CA HIS A 21 -7.11 -16.01 11.13
C HIS A 21 -7.36 -14.77 11.99
N HIS A 22 -6.68 -14.67 13.14
CA HIS A 22 -6.90 -13.62 14.15
C HIS A 22 -6.63 -12.19 13.65
N ASN A 23 -5.84 -12.05 12.60
CA ASN A 23 -5.43 -10.77 12.02
C ASN A 23 -6.17 -10.43 10.72
N THR A 24 -7.21 -11.19 10.35
CA THR A 24 -7.93 -11.00 9.09
C THR A 24 -9.43 -10.93 9.32
N ILE A 25 -10.11 -9.97 8.69
CA ILE A 25 -11.55 -9.76 8.81
C ILE A 25 -12.25 -10.07 7.48
N SER A 26 -13.51 -10.50 7.52
CA SER A 26 -14.28 -10.77 6.30
C SER A 26 -15.08 -9.54 5.88
N TYR A 27 -14.69 -8.89 4.78
CA TYR A 27 -15.39 -7.70 4.25
C TYR A 27 -16.73 -8.02 3.58
N ASP A 28 -17.13 -9.28 3.55
CA ASP A 28 -18.44 -9.72 3.07
C ASP A 28 -19.58 -9.52 4.09
N TYR A 29 -19.26 -9.03 5.29
CA TYR A 29 -20.24 -8.74 6.33
C TYR A 29 -20.46 -7.22 6.48
N GLU A 30 -21.68 -6.79 6.19
CA GLU A 30 -22.08 -5.38 6.16
C GLU A 30 -21.76 -4.57 7.44
N PRO A 31 -21.89 -5.10 8.68
CA PRO A 31 -21.54 -4.36 9.88
C PRO A 31 -20.09 -3.85 9.92
N ILE A 32 -19.15 -4.55 9.28
CA ILE A 32 -17.75 -4.12 9.19
C ILE A 32 -17.66 -2.88 8.31
N LEU A 33 -18.22 -2.96 7.10
CA LEU A 33 -18.23 -1.88 6.13
C LEU A 33 -18.95 -0.64 6.67
N GLU A 34 -20.08 -0.81 7.35
CA GLU A 34 -20.80 0.29 8.01
C GLU A 34 -19.90 1.05 9.02
N ARG A 35 -19.08 0.32 9.79
CA ARG A 35 -18.19 0.91 10.79
C ARG A 35 -17.01 1.62 10.16
N GLU A 36 -16.36 1.01 9.18
CA GLU A 36 -15.24 1.62 8.48
C GLU A 36 -15.67 2.86 7.69
N ILE A 37 -16.78 2.77 6.95
CA ILE A 37 -17.35 3.91 6.24
C ILE A 37 -17.70 5.05 7.21
N ALA A 38 -18.36 4.75 8.34
CA ALA A 38 -18.69 5.78 9.32
C ALA A 38 -17.44 6.44 9.91
N ALA A 39 -16.41 5.67 10.24
CA ALA A 39 -15.15 6.17 10.78
C ALA A 39 -14.41 7.03 9.75
N PHE A 40 -14.26 6.54 8.52
CA PHE A 40 -13.56 7.26 7.46
C PHE A 40 -14.29 8.54 7.05
N ARG A 41 -15.62 8.55 6.99
CA ARG A 41 -16.39 9.78 6.77
C ARG A 41 -16.16 10.81 7.86
N ALA A 42 -16.19 10.39 9.13
CA ALA A 42 -15.94 11.30 10.24
C ALA A 42 -14.52 11.87 10.19
N PHE A 43 -13.54 11.04 9.85
CA PHE A 43 -12.15 11.46 9.65
C PHE A 43 -12.01 12.48 8.51
N MET A 44 -12.57 12.20 7.33
CA MET A 44 -12.52 13.11 6.18
C MET A 44 -13.24 14.43 6.44
N ARG A 45 -14.38 14.40 7.14
CA ARG A 45 -15.08 15.60 7.59
C ARG A 45 -14.24 16.43 8.55
N HIS A 46 -13.60 15.79 9.51
CA HIS A 46 -12.72 16.48 10.45
C HIS A 46 -11.56 17.15 9.72
N ILE A 47 -10.89 16.45 8.79
CA ILE A 47 -9.82 17.04 7.96
C ILE A 47 -10.32 18.29 7.23
N LYS A 48 -11.50 18.21 6.60
CA LYS A 48 -12.08 19.38 5.93
C LYS A 48 -12.30 20.55 6.87
N GLU A 49 -12.81 20.30 8.07
CA GLU A 49 -13.05 21.34 9.07
C GLU A 49 -11.75 22.01 9.52
N VAL A 50 -10.65 21.27 9.65
CA VAL A 50 -9.40 21.81 10.22
C VAL A 50 -8.34 22.23 9.21
N ASP A 51 -8.41 21.76 7.96
CA ASP A 51 -7.31 21.92 6.99
C ASP A 51 -7.77 22.31 5.57
N SER A 52 -9.06 22.58 5.34
CA SER A 52 -9.54 22.97 4.00
C SER A 52 -9.07 24.35 3.52
N GLU A 53 -8.57 25.21 4.41
CA GLU A 53 -7.99 26.51 4.06
C GLU A 53 -6.49 26.43 3.80
N THR A 54 -5.79 25.52 4.48
CA THR A 54 -4.33 25.42 4.50
C THR A 54 -3.78 24.32 3.59
N HIS A 55 -4.54 23.25 3.36
CA HIS A 55 -4.14 22.08 2.57
C HIS A 55 -2.78 21.51 2.99
N THR A 56 -2.58 21.35 4.30
CA THR A 56 -1.40 20.66 4.86
C THR A 56 -1.43 19.17 4.51
N ILE A 57 -2.61 18.56 4.57
CA ILE A 57 -2.86 17.17 4.18
C ILE A 57 -3.19 17.16 2.68
N LEU A 58 -2.24 16.66 1.89
CA LEU A 58 -2.33 16.68 0.43
C LEU A 58 -3.04 15.45 -0.13
N MET A 59 -2.87 14.29 0.50
CA MET A 59 -3.40 13.00 0.05
C MET A 59 -3.62 12.08 1.24
N ILE A 60 -4.46 11.05 1.08
CA ILE A 60 -4.71 10.04 2.11
C ILE A 60 -4.39 8.66 1.53
N GLN A 61 -3.56 7.89 2.24
CA GLN A 61 -3.49 6.46 2.01
C GLN A 61 -4.74 5.82 2.62
N VAL A 62 -5.52 5.12 1.81
CA VAL A 62 -6.69 4.36 2.28
C VAL A 62 -6.23 2.94 2.52
N GLU A 63 -6.34 2.49 3.76
CA GLU A 63 -5.78 1.22 4.26
C GLU A 63 -4.25 1.11 4.09
N ASN A 64 -3.69 -0.04 4.44
CA ASN A 64 -2.26 -0.31 4.30
C ASN A 64 -2.02 -1.78 3.96
N GLU A 65 -1.27 -2.05 2.88
CA GLU A 65 -0.85 -3.39 2.44
C GLU A 65 -2.01 -4.39 2.45
N ILE A 66 -3.07 -4.05 1.72
CA ILE A 66 -4.28 -4.86 1.70
C ILE A 66 -3.99 -6.27 1.18
N ALA A 67 -4.59 -7.26 1.82
CA ALA A 67 -4.58 -8.63 1.38
C ALA A 67 -5.79 -9.34 1.98
N VAL A 68 -6.26 -10.41 1.33
CA VAL A 68 -7.13 -11.37 2.02
C VAL A 68 -6.34 -12.00 3.15
N PHE A 69 -5.25 -12.72 2.84
CA PHE A 69 -4.35 -13.27 3.85
C PHE A 69 -2.90 -12.95 3.48
N GLY A 70 -2.17 -12.29 4.39
CA GLY A 70 -0.80 -11.84 4.13
C GLY A 70 0.31 -12.80 4.56
N SER A 71 -0.01 -13.88 5.30
CA SER A 71 0.96 -14.73 6.01
C SER A 71 1.77 -15.67 5.10
N ASP A 72 1.11 -16.33 4.14
CA ASP A 72 1.75 -17.13 3.10
C ASP A 72 1.02 -16.92 1.77
N ARG A 73 1.52 -15.93 1.03
CA ARG A 73 0.89 -15.42 -0.19
C ARG A 73 0.93 -16.43 -1.36
N HIS A 74 1.77 -17.46 -1.29
CA HIS A 74 1.88 -18.49 -2.34
C HIS A 74 1.04 -19.74 -2.05
N ASN A 75 0.48 -19.85 -0.85
CA ASN A 75 -0.48 -20.91 -0.54
C ASN A 75 -1.86 -20.55 -1.10
N SER A 76 -2.29 -21.26 -2.13
CA SER A 76 -3.59 -21.03 -2.78
C SER A 76 -4.81 -21.11 -1.84
N LYS A 77 -4.70 -21.82 -0.71
CA LYS A 77 -5.78 -21.85 0.29
C LYS A 77 -5.97 -20.52 1.02
N LEU A 78 -4.99 -19.64 0.94
CA LEU A 78 -4.98 -18.30 1.53
C LEU A 78 -5.26 -17.22 0.48
N TRP A 79 -5.73 -17.58 -0.72
CA TRP A 79 -5.98 -16.60 -1.77
C TRP A 79 -7.34 -15.93 -1.68
N ARG A 80 -8.29 -16.53 -0.96
CA ARG A 80 -9.67 -16.05 -0.87
C ARG A 80 -10.28 -16.33 0.50
N ASP A 81 -11.19 -15.46 0.93
CA ASP A 81 -12.05 -15.72 2.08
C ASP A 81 -13.13 -16.77 1.73
N HIS A 82 -13.20 -17.81 2.55
CA HIS A 82 -14.16 -18.91 2.50
C HIS A 82 -15.22 -18.80 3.61
N SER A 83 -15.41 -17.61 4.19
CA SER A 83 -16.54 -17.36 5.07
C SER A 83 -17.87 -17.62 4.35
N PRO A 84 -18.96 -17.97 5.05
CA PRO A 84 -20.24 -18.25 4.41
C PRO A 84 -20.80 -17.10 3.56
N ALA A 85 -20.42 -15.85 3.86
CA ALA A 85 -20.82 -14.68 3.08
C ALA A 85 -19.96 -14.56 1.80
N ALA A 86 -18.64 -14.74 1.92
CA ALA A 86 -17.71 -14.71 0.80
C ALA A 86 -17.98 -15.82 -0.23
N ASP A 87 -18.17 -17.06 0.23
CA ASP A 87 -18.49 -18.22 -0.63
C ASP A 87 -19.78 -18.01 -1.42
N ARG A 88 -20.78 -17.38 -0.78
CA ARG A 88 -22.04 -17.02 -1.44
C ARG A 88 -21.80 -16.01 -2.55
N ARG A 89 -21.07 -14.93 -2.27
CA ARG A 89 -20.78 -13.90 -3.28
C ARG A 89 -19.94 -14.43 -4.43
N PHE A 90 -18.94 -15.25 -4.13
CA PHE A 90 -18.12 -15.95 -5.13
C PHE A 90 -18.99 -16.73 -6.12
N ALA A 91 -19.95 -17.50 -5.60
CA ALA A 91 -20.88 -18.29 -6.42
C ALA A 91 -21.90 -17.43 -7.19
N GLU A 92 -22.50 -16.43 -6.53
CA GLU A 92 -23.50 -15.52 -7.12
C GLU A 92 -22.94 -14.71 -8.29
N HIS A 93 -21.65 -14.33 -8.22
CA HIS A 93 -20.95 -13.62 -9.28
C HIS A 93 -20.24 -14.54 -10.29
N HIS A 94 -20.42 -15.86 -10.16
CA HIS A 94 -19.88 -16.88 -11.09
C HIS A 94 -18.35 -16.85 -11.23
N PHE A 95 -17.63 -16.52 -10.16
CA PHE A 95 -16.18 -16.65 -10.15
C PHE A 95 -15.75 -18.11 -10.12
N THR A 96 -14.60 -18.40 -10.71
CA THR A 96 -13.95 -19.73 -10.67
C THR A 96 -12.46 -19.62 -10.32
N ASP A 97 -11.99 -18.41 -10.04
CA ASP A 97 -10.59 -18.07 -9.78
C ASP A 97 -10.54 -17.22 -8.52
N ASP A 98 -9.86 -17.74 -7.50
CA ASP A 98 -9.80 -17.14 -6.17
C ASP A 98 -9.09 -15.79 -6.18
N LEU A 99 -8.00 -15.63 -6.94
CA LEU A 99 -7.26 -14.37 -7.01
C LEU A 99 -8.08 -13.28 -7.71
N LYS A 100 -8.78 -13.62 -8.80
CA LYS A 100 -9.67 -12.67 -9.49
C LYS A 100 -10.85 -12.25 -8.61
N PHE A 101 -11.47 -13.20 -7.91
CA PHE A 101 -12.52 -12.86 -6.97
C PHE A 101 -12.01 -11.95 -5.86
N SER A 102 -10.89 -12.30 -5.22
CA SER A 102 -10.36 -11.52 -4.11
C SER A 102 -10.01 -10.09 -4.50
N ALA A 103 -9.37 -9.89 -5.66
CA ALA A 103 -9.08 -8.54 -6.16
C ALA A 103 -10.36 -7.77 -6.49
N TRP A 104 -11.34 -8.43 -7.11
CA TRP A 104 -12.63 -7.81 -7.41
C TRP A 104 -13.43 -7.46 -6.15
N ASP A 105 -13.51 -8.37 -5.18
CA ASP A 105 -14.34 -8.18 -4.00
C ASP A 105 -13.76 -7.10 -3.09
N LEU A 106 -12.47 -7.19 -2.75
CA LEU A 106 -11.83 -6.17 -1.92
C LEU A 106 -11.86 -4.79 -2.59
N SER A 107 -11.76 -4.68 -3.92
CA SER A 107 -11.90 -3.38 -4.59
C SER A 107 -13.35 -2.90 -4.64
N TYR A 108 -14.29 -3.73 -5.09
CA TYR A 108 -15.67 -3.33 -5.38
C TYR A 108 -16.56 -3.29 -4.14
N ASN A 109 -16.54 -4.36 -3.34
CA ASN A 109 -17.38 -4.51 -2.16
C ASN A 109 -16.83 -3.75 -0.95
N TRP A 110 -15.52 -3.51 -0.87
CA TRP A 110 -14.89 -2.81 0.25
C TRP A 110 -14.37 -1.41 -0.11
N ILE A 111 -13.23 -1.33 -0.80
CA ILE A 111 -12.46 -0.09 -0.95
C ILE A 111 -13.22 1.00 -1.72
N ARG A 112 -13.96 0.63 -2.76
CA ARG A 112 -14.82 1.57 -3.50
C ARG A 112 -15.79 2.27 -2.56
N ARG A 113 -16.44 1.55 -1.65
CA ARG A 113 -17.46 2.13 -0.76
C ARG A 113 -16.85 3.10 0.24
N ILE A 114 -15.66 2.80 0.74
CA ILE A 114 -14.90 3.68 1.65
C ILE A 114 -14.47 4.95 0.91
N THR A 115 -13.85 4.78 -0.26
CA THR A 115 -13.37 5.91 -1.08
C THR A 115 -14.51 6.79 -1.59
N ASP A 116 -15.62 6.22 -2.08
CA ASP A 116 -16.83 6.96 -2.47
C ASP A 116 -17.38 7.80 -1.29
N ALA A 117 -17.44 7.21 -0.10
CA ALA A 117 -17.97 7.88 1.09
C ALA A 117 -17.05 8.98 1.62
N GLY A 118 -15.74 8.75 1.66
CA GLY A 118 -14.76 9.75 2.09
C GLY A 118 -14.66 10.92 1.12
N TRP A 119 -14.65 10.62 -0.18
CA TRP A 119 -14.56 11.64 -1.24
C TRP A 119 -15.77 12.59 -1.20
N ALA A 120 -16.96 12.07 -0.89
CA ALA A 120 -18.18 12.86 -0.73
C ALA A 120 -18.12 13.85 0.45
N GLU A 121 -17.34 13.57 1.50
CA GLU A 121 -17.12 14.50 2.61
C GLU A 121 -16.09 15.58 2.23
N TYR A 122 -14.93 15.14 1.71
CA TYR A 122 -13.83 16.00 1.27
C TYR A 122 -13.02 15.34 0.14
N PRO A 123 -13.04 15.88 -1.09
CA PRO A 123 -12.44 15.23 -2.25
C PRO A 123 -10.91 15.43 -2.33
N LEU A 124 -10.17 14.94 -1.33
CA LEU A 124 -8.72 14.79 -1.40
C LEU A 124 -8.34 13.62 -2.30
N PRO A 125 -7.16 13.63 -2.95
CA PRO A 125 -6.62 12.46 -3.62
C PRO A 125 -6.41 11.31 -2.64
N PHE A 126 -6.95 10.14 -2.98
CA PHE A 126 -6.71 8.90 -2.26
C PHE A 126 -5.73 8.02 -3.02
N PHE A 127 -4.89 7.28 -2.30
CA PHE A 127 -3.98 6.28 -2.88
C PHE A 127 -3.93 5.01 -2.02
N HIS A 128 -3.43 3.94 -2.61
CA HIS A 128 -3.13 2.68 -1.92
C HIS A 128 -1.64 2.38 -2.04
N ASN A 129 -1.14 1.57 -1.11
CA ASN A 129 0.13 0.87 -1.26
C ASN A 129 -0.11 -0.64 -1.40
N TYR A 130 0.65 -1.27 -2.27
CA TYR A 130 0.70 -2.72 -2.42
C TYR A 130 2.06 -3.25 -2.05
N VAL A 131 2.09 -4.45 -1.52
CA VAL A 131 3.34 -5.16 -1.32
C VAL A 131 3.94 -5.55 -2.66
N GLY A 132 5.25 -5.36 -2.81
CA GLY A 132 5.97 -5.86 -3.98
C GLY A 132 5.84 -7.38 -4.11
N GLY A 133 5.89 -7.89 -5.34
CA GLY A 133 5.84 -9.33 -5.61
C GLY A 133 5.06 -9.64 -6.88
N LYS A 134 4.81 -10.93 -7.11
CA LYS A 134 4.01 -11.45 -8.21
C LYS A 134 3.44 -12.83 -7.84
N LEU A 135 2.12 -12.97 -7.83
CA LEU A 135 1.44 -14.25 -7.60
C LEU A 135 0.96 -14.93 -8.89
N ALA A 136 0.59 -14.13 -9.89
CA ALA A 136 0.16 -14.59 -11.21
C ALA A 136 0.67 -13.67 -12.32
N ASP A 137 0.70 -14.16 -13.56
CA ASP A 137 1.20 -13.39 -14.71
C ASP A 137 0.39 -12.14 -15.04
N TRP A 138 -0.92 -12.19 -14.81
CA TRP A 138 -1.85 -11.10 -15.11
C TRP A 138 -1.96 -10.07 -13.98
N MET A 139 -1.47 -10.40 -12.79
CA MET A 139 -1.73 -9.67 -11.56
C MET A 139 -0.61 -8.67 -11.28
N VAL A 140 -0.96 -7.40 -11.06
CA VAL A 140 -0.01 -6.38 -10.60
C VAL A 140 -0.26 -6.11 -9.12
N GLY A 141 0.54 -6.78 -8.30
CA GLY A 141 0.40 -6.87 -6.84
C GLY A 141 1.18 -8.08 -6.34
N GLY A 142 1.56 -8.06 -5.05
CA GLY A 142 2.31 -9.12 -4.38
C GLY A 142 1.50 -9.98 -3.42
N ALA A 143 0.27 -9.61 -3.08
CA ALA A 143 -0.59 -10.35 -2.15
C ALA A 143 -1.99 -10.66 -2.71
N PRO A 144 -2.66 -11.73 -2.23
CA PRO A 144 -4.00 -12.07 -2.69
C PRO A 144 -4.98 -10.94 -2.41
N GLY A 145 -5.68 -10.46 -3.43
CA GLY A 145 -6.52 -9.27 -3.35
C GLY A 145 -5.91 -8.01 -3.97
N GLU A 146 -4.63 -8.02 -4.34
CA GLU A 146 -3.99 -6.88 -4.99
C GLU A 146 -4.02 -7.00 -6.52
N ASP A 147 -4.69 -6.08 -7.21
CA ASP A 147 -4.50 -5.93 -8.66
C ASP A 147 -4.75 -4.49 -9.09
N VAL A 148 -3.72 -3.85 -9.64
CA VAL A 148 -3.76 -2.42 -9.98
C VAL A 148 -4.88 -2.11 -10.97
N GLU A 149 -5.05 -2.91 -12.02
CA GLU A 149 -6.08 -2.66 -13.04
C GLU A 149 -7.49 -2.80 -12.45
N THR A 150 -7.73 -3.89 -11.72
CA THR A 150 -9.03 -4.16 -11.09
C THR A 150 -9.43 -3.04 -10.15
N TYR A 151 -8.51 -2.58 -9.29
CA TYR A 151 -8.79 -1.50 -8.34
C TYR A 151 -9.05 -0.16 -9.02
N LEU A 152 -8.24 0.22 -10.01
CA LEU A 152 -8.48 1.48 -10.71
C LEU A 152 -9.78 1.46 -11.51
N ASN A 153 -10.19 0.31 -12.04
CA ASN A 153 -11.48 0.18 -12.71
C ASN A 153 -12.67 0.28 -11.74
N ASN A 154 -12.57 -0.32 -10.55
CA ASN A 154 -13.67 -0.37 -9.59
C ASN A 154 -13.75 0.88 -8.69
N CYS A 155 -12.62 1.53 -8.39
CA CYS A 155 -12.52 2.64 -7.44
C CYS A 155 -12.20 3.95 -8.18
N PRO A 156 -13.20 4.73 -8.63
CA PRO A 156 -12.98 5.94 -9.43
C PRO A 156 -12.25 7.05 -8.66
N HIS A 157 -12.36 7.08 -7.33
CA HIS A 157 -11.72 8.07 -6.46
C HIS A 157 -10.33 7.66 -5.98
N LEU A 158 -9.85 6.47 -6.37
CA LEU A 158 -8.48 6.05 -6.14
C LEU A 158 -7.59 6.63 -7.24
N THR A 159 -6.67 7.51 -6.83
CA THR A 159 -5.82 8.30 -7.73
C THR A 159 -4.71 7.46 -8.33
N PHE A 160 -3.99 6.73 -7.48
CA PHE A 160 -2.94 5.80 -7.88
C PHE A 160 -2.73 4.72 -6.83
N ILE A 161 -1.99 3.71 -7.22
CA ILE A 161 -1.55 2.60 -6.37
C ILE A 161 -0.03 2.55 -6.48
N GLY A 162 0.64 2.74 -5.34
CA GLY A 162 2.08 2.63 -5.22
C GLY A 162 2.53 1.24 -4.79
N VAL A 163 3.81 0.97 -4.99
CA VAL A 163 4.46 -0.27 -4.57
C VAL A 163 5.36 -0.02 -3.36
N ASN A 164 5.27 -0.90 -2.38
CA ASN A 164 6.22 -1.06 -1.30
C ASN A 164 7.38 -1.92 -1.83
N SER A 165 8.52 -1.29 -2.06
CA SER A 165 9.66 -1.87 -2.76
C SER A 165 10.89 -1.89 -1.88
N TYR A 166 10.98 -2.91 -1.03
CA TYR A 166 12.14 -3.13 -0.17
C TYR A 166 13.18 -4.04 -0.84
N PHE A 167 14.46 -3.75 -0.59
CA PHE A 167 15.59 -4.45 -1.16
C PHE A 167 16.59 -4.84 -0.07
N CYS A 168 17.03 -6.09 -0.02
CA CYS A 168 18.13 -6.51 0.84
C CYS A 168 19.20 -7.21 -0.02
N GLY A 169 20.47 -7.05 0.36
CA GLY A 169 21.53 -7.88 -0.22
C GLY A 169 21.41 -9.35 0.21
N GLU A 170 20.79 -9.60 1.36
CA GLU A 170 20.45 -10.92 1.88
C GLU A 170 19.28 -10.77 2.85
N TRP A 171 18.19 -11.52 2.63
CA TRP A 171 17.01 -11.52 3.49
C TRP A 171 17.14 -12.58 4.59
N ARG A 172 16.74 -12.23 5.81
CA ARG A 172 16.50 -13.18 6.90
C ARG A 172 15.08 -13.74 6.79
N ALA A 173 14.83 -14.84 7.50
CA ALA A 173 13.52 -15.47 7.57
C ALA A 173 12.44 -14.59 8.24
N ASP A 174 12.85 -13.58 9.02
CA ASP A 174 11.95 -12.60 9.66
C ASP A 174 11.75 -11.33 8.81
N ASN A 175 12.12 -11.39 7.53
CA ASN A 175 12.09 -10.28 6.57
C ASN A 175 12.98 -9.08 6.93
N SER A 176 13.90 -9.19 7.89
CA SER A 176 14.95 -8.17 8.06
C SER A 176 16.15 -8.42 7.14
N CYS A 177 16.95 -7.40 6.87
CA CYS A 177 18.18 -7.56 6.10
C CYS A 177 19.27 -8.23 6.96
N ALA A 178 19.88 -9.28 6.43
CA ALA A 178 21.17 -9.77 6.93
C ALA A 178 22.35 -8.94 6.40
N ARG A 179 22.15 -8.32 5.24
CA ARG A 179 23.13 -7.45 4.58
C ARG A 179 22.42 -6.31 3.87
N GLU A 180 22.98 -5.11 4.00
CA GLU A 180 22.48 -3.88 3.41
C GLU A 180 22.21 -4.03 1.91
N SER A 181 21.22 -3.27 1.44
CA SER A 181 20.85 -3.21 0.04
C SER A 181 22.04 -2.83 -0.86
N GLN A 182 22.16 -3.55 -1.97
CA GLN A 182 23.03 -3.18 -3.10
C GLN A 182 22.19 -2.94 -4.37
N ALA A 183 20.91 -2.59 -4.18
CA ALA A 183 19.94 -2.47 -5.25
C ALA A 183 20.45 -1.58 -6.39
N THR A 184 20.27 -2.10 -7.59
CA THR A 184 20.57 -1.45 -8.85
C THR A 184 19.43 -0.55 -9.30
N ALA A 185 19.70 0.31 -10.28
CA ALA A 185 18.67 1.11 -10.92
C ALA A 185 17.57 0.22 -11.55
N ASP A 186 17.96 -0.89 -12.17
CA ASP A 186 17.03 -1.76 -12.89
C ASP A 186 16.09 -2.52 -11.95
N GLU A 187 16.58 -2.91 -10.76
CA GLU A 187 15.74 -3.49 -9.70
C GLU A 187 14.64 -2.53 -9.22
N LEU A 188 14.88 -1.21 -9.24
CA LEU A 188 13.83 -0.22 -8.96
C LEU A 188 12.91 0.01 -10.17
N ARG A 189 13.46 0.04 -11.39
CA ARG A 189 12.67 0.26 -12.61
C ARG A 189 11.64 -0.83 -12.84
N GLU A 190 11.98 -2.07 -12.49
CA GLU A 190 11.13 -3.24 -12.71
C GLU A 190 9.73 -3.07 -12.10
N PRO A 191 9.58 -2.82 -10.78
CA PRO A 191 8.25 -2.67 -10.17
C PRO A 191 7.55 -1.39 -10.65
N LEU A 192 8.26 -0.27 -10.83
CA LEU A 192 7.66 0.95 -11.37
C LEU A 192 7.13 0.77 -12.79
N THR A 193 7.81 -0.01 -13.62
CA THR A 193 7.36 -0.34 -14.99
C THR A 193 6.13 -1.23 -14.96
N ARG A 194 6.11 -2.26 -14.10
CA ARG A 194 4.94 -3.13 -13.95
C ARG A 194 3.70 -2.38 -13.48
N TYR A 195 3.88 -1.35 -12.65
CA TYR A 195 2.78 -0.54 -12.12
C TYR A 195 2.26 0.52 -13.10
N ARG A 196 2.84 0.67 -14.29
CA ARG A 196 2.30 1.50 -15.38
C ARG A 196 1.11 0.83 -16.07
N VAL A 197 0.00 0.71 -15.34
CA VAL A 197 -1.22 0.04 -15.79
C VAL A 197 -2.35 1.06 -15.87
N SER A 198 -3.05 1.13 -17.02
CA SER A 198 -4.19 2.03 -17.22
C SER A 198 -3.84 3.49 -16.83
N ARG A 199 -4.63 4.11 -15.95
CA ARG A 199 -4.41 5.47 -15.43
C ARG A 199 -3.44 5.56 -14.24
N ASN A 200 -2.78 4.46 -13.86
CA ASN A 200 -1.97 4.45 -12.66
C ASN A 200 -0.75 5.38 -12.80
N LEU A 201 -0.46 6.12 -11.73
CA LEU A 201 0.80 6.83 -11.56
C LEU A 201 1.71 5.95 -10.70
N PRO A 202 2.71 5.26 -11.27
CA PRO A 202 3.57 4.38 -10.49
C PRO A 202 4.33 5.19 -9.43
N ALA A 203 4.29 4.71 -8.19
CA ALA A 203 4.87 5.39 -7.04
C ALA A 203 5.58 4.39 -6.13
N ILE A 204 6.59 4.86 -5.39
CA ILE A 204 7.25 4.09 -4.32
C ILE A 204 6.69 4.58 -2.99
N THR A 205 5.67 3.90 -2.47
CA THR A 205 4.99 4.27 -1.22
C THR A 205 5.76 3.86 0.02
N GLU A 206 6.59 2.83 -0.10
CA GLU A 206 7.57 2.44 0.91
C GLU A 206 8.84 1.89 0.26
N ILE A 207 10.00 2.17 0.85
CA ILE A 207 11.30 1.63 0.48
C ILE A 207 12.24 1.67 1.69
N ASN A 208 13.37 0.97 1.63
CA ASN A 208 14.40 0.98 2.68
C ASN A 208 14.74 2.40 3.16
N SER A 209 14.83 2.63 4.46
CA SER A 209 15.52 3.79 5.03
C SER A 209 16.94 3.40 5.49
N GLY A 210 17.70 2.71 4.65
CA GLY A 210 18.96 2.07 5.05
C GLY A 210 20.11 3.01 5.38
N ALA A 211 21.19 2.54 6.02
CA ALA A 211 22.36 3.38 6.31
C ALA A 211 23.17 3.81 5.08
N THR A 212 22.97 3.17 3.93
CA THR A 212 23.74 3.45 2.72
C THR A 212 23.09 4.51 1.81
N PRO A 213 23.86 5.14 0.90
CA PRO A 213 23.30 6.03 -0.11
C PRO A 213 22.44 5.37 -1.19
N VAL A 214 22.25 4.03 -1.17
CA VAL A 214 21.53 3.30 -2.22
C VAL A 214 20.08 3.75 -2.31
N THR A 215 19.32 3.78 -1.22
CA THR A 215 17.95 4.32 -1.23
C THR A 215 17.93 5.76 -1.74
N SER A 216 18.86 6.58 -1.25
CA SER A 216 18.86 8.01 -1.57
C SER A 216 18.96 8.24 -3.08
N ARG A 217 19.88 7.56 -3.78
CA ARG A 217 20.04 7.72 -5.23
C ARG A 217 18.85 7.20 -6.05
N LEU A 218 18.11 6.20 -5.55
CA LEU A 218 16.97 5.62 -6.26
C LEU A 218 15.79 6.61 -6.39
N ALA A 219 15.71 7.62 -5.51
CA ALA A 219 14.74 8.71 -5.61
C ALA A 219 14.83 9.47 -6.94
N TYR A 220 16.05 9.68 -7.47
CA TYR A 220 16.23 10.35 -8.76
C TYR A 220 15.62 9.57 -9.93
N ILE A 221 15.61 8.24 -9.85
CA ILE A 221 15.02 7.38 -10.88
C ILE A 221 13.51 7.43 -10.78
N ALA A 222 12.95 7.18 -9.58
CA ALA A 222 11.50 7.20 -9.39
C ALA A 222 10.89 8.55 -9.78
N ILE A 223 11.46 9.65 -9.29
CA ILE A 223 10.92 10.99 -9.56
C ILE A 223 11.29 11.47 -10.96
N GLY A 224 12.55 11.31 -11.38
CA GLY A 224 13.05 11.89 -12.63
C GLY A 224 12.67 11.10 -13.89
N GLU A 225 12.63 9.77 -13.83
CA GLU A 225 12.33 8.91 -15.00
C GLU A 225 10.85 8.50 -15.05
N PHE A 226 10.21 8.35 -13.89
CA PHE A 226 8.82 7.88 -13.82
C PHE A 226 7.82 8.97 -13.44
N GLY A 227 8.27 10.17 -13.04
CA GLY A 227 7.36 11.21 -12.56
C GLY A 227 6.60 10.77 -11.30
N ALA A 228 7.18 9.85 -10.51
CA ALA A 228 6.48 9.25 -9.38
C ALA A 228 5.99 10.33 -8.41
N PRO A 229 4.69 10.36 -8.05
CA PRO A 229 4.15 11.36 -7.13
C PRO A 229 4.65 11.19 -5.70
N VAL A 230 5.12 9.98 -5.36
CA VAL A 230 5.65 9.62 -4.04
C VAL A 230 6.88 8.74 -4.20
N TYR A 231 7.92 9.04 -3.41
CA TYR A 231 9.04 8.17 -3.09
C TYR A 231 9.30 8.30 -1.60
N ALA A 232 9.01 7.26 -0.81
CA ALA A 232 8.96 7.36 0.65
C ALA A 232 9.79 6.27 1.35
N PRO A 233 11.01 6.58 1.84
CA PRO A 233 11.73 5.70 2.74
C PRO A 233 10.95 5.46 4.03
N TRP A 234 10.75 4.19 4.39
CA TRP A 234 9.93 3.79 5.51
C TRP A 234 10.63 4.01 6.85
N ALA A 235 9.90 4.62 7.79
CA ALA A 235 10.30 4.85 9.17
C ALA A 235 11.74 5.36 9.38
N LEU A 236 11.91 6.69 9.32
CA LEU A 236 13.19 7.35 9.60
C LEU A 236 13.69 7.18 11.05
N THR A 237 12.84 6.75 11.98
CA THR A 237 13.18 6.53 13.39
C THR A 237 13.44 5.07 13.75
N VAL A 238 12.95 4.13 12.94
CA VAL A 238 13.14 2.69 13.11
C VAL A 238 13.26 2.12 11.72
N SER A 239 14.47 2.12 11.18
CA SER A 239 14.70 1.69 9.81
C SER A 239 14.27 0.25 9.57
N TYR A 240 13.80 -0.05 8.36
CA TYR A 240 13.50 -1.40 7.90
C TYR A 240 13.67 -1.49 6.38
N PRO A 241 13.98 -2.67 5.82
CA PRO A 241 14.34 -3.94 6.48
C PRO A 241 15.67 -3.96 7.23
N GLU A 242 16.46 -2.89 7.15
CA GLU A 242 17.74 -2.72 7.85
C GLU A 242 17.52 -2.22 9.29
N SER A 243 16.95 -3.05 10.17
CA SER A 243 16.62 -2.70 11.56
C SER A 243 17.82 -2.13 12.34
N TYR A 244 17.55 -1.17 13.24
CA TYR A 244 18.52 -0.53 14.16
C TYR A 244 19.46 0.51 13.53
N GLU A 245 19.12 1.06 12.39
CA GLU A 245 19.86 2.12 11.70
C GLU A 245 19.03 3.42 11.58
N PRO A 246 18.59 4.02 12.71
CA PRO A 246 17.73 5.20 12.67
C PRO A 246 18.43 6.38 12.01
N TYR A 247 17.69 7.17 11.23
CA TYR A 247 18.23 8.37 10.59
C TYR A 247 18.42 9.51 11.58
N ILE A 248 17.56 9.54 12.60
CA ILE A 248 17.60 10.51 13.69
C ILE A 248 17.71 9.73 14.99
N THR A 249 18.79 9.97 15.75
CA THR A 249 18.97 9.32 17.06
C THR A 249 17.97 9.86 18.09
N PRO A 250 17.76 9.18 19.23
CA PRO A 250 16.91 9.69 20.30
C PRO A 250 17.29 11.09 20.82
N GLU A 251 18.57 11.47 20.69
CA GLU A 251 19.10 12.80 21.04
C GLU A 251 18.86 13.86 19.96
N GLY A 252 18.28 13.49 18.81
CA GLY A 252 17.96 14.38 17.71
C GLY A 252 19.09 14.62 16.69
N ASN A 253 20.18 13.83 16.75
CA ASN A 253 21.29 13.95 15.81
C ASN A 253 21.03 13.15 14.54
N GLU A 254 21.48 13.68 13.39
CA GLU A 254 21.55 12.94 12.13
C GLU A 254 22.54 11.76 12.24
N ALA A 255 22.12 10.58 11.80
CA ALA A 255 22.92 9.36 11.75
C ALA A 255 22.66 8.56 10.46
N ASN A 256 23.52 7.58 10.17
CA ASN A 256 23.34 6.66 9.05
C ASN A 256 23.14 7.40 7.70
N GLY A 257 22.26 6.91 6.82
CA GLY A 257 22.03 7.47 5.49
C GLY A 257 21.35 8.84 5.46
N SER A 258 21.09 9.47 6.61
CA SER A 258 20.36 10.74 6.72
C SER A 258 20.95 11.89 5.91
N GLN A 259 22.28 12.04 5.91
CA GLN A 259 22.94 13.10 5.14
C GLN A 259 22.74 12.88 3.63
N ALA A 260 22.91 11.64 3.15
CA ALA A 260 22.72 11.32 1.74
C ALA A 260 21.27 11.54 1.30
N LEU A 261 20.30 11.19 2.15
CA LEU A 261 18.89 11.40 1.88
C LEU A 261 18.54 12.89 1.87
N ARG A 262 18.98 13.64 2.88
CA ARG A 262 18.80 15.10 2.96
C ARG A 262 19.37 15.79 1.73
N ASP A 263 20.59 15.46 1.35
CA ASP A 263 21.26 16.08 0.20
C ASP A 263 20.54 15.73 -1.11
N THR A 264 20.07 14.49 -1.24
CA THR A 264 19.25 14.07 -2.39
C THR A 264 17.94 14.84 -2.47
N TYR A 265 17.21 14.95 -1.37
CA TYR A 265 15.93 15.66 -1.36
C TYR A 265 16.12 17.18 -1.54
N SER A 266 17.18 17.74 -0.97
CA SER A 266 17.55 19.15 -1.17
C SER A 266 17.87 19.46 -2.63
N SER A 267 18.47 18.51 -3.35
CA SER A 267 18.71 18.60 -4.79
C SER A 267 17.42 18.46 -5.59
N LEU A 268 16.63 17.41 -5.32
CA LEU A 268 15.34 17.16 -5.98
C LEU A 268 14.38 18.33 -5.83
N CYS A 269 14.24 18.93 -4.64
CA CYS A 269 13.39 20.09 -4.41
C CYS A 269 13.67 21.27 -5.36
N LYS A 270 14.91 21.43 -5.85
CA LYS A 270 15.26 22.48 -6.81
C LYS A 270 14.80 22.15 -8.24
N ALA A 271 14.63 20.86 -8.56
CA ALA A 271 14.23 20.37 -9.87
C ALA A 271 12.74 19.99 -9.95
N LEU A 272 12.08 19.74 -8.82
CA LEU A 272 10.69 19.29 -8.74
C LEU A 272 9.71 20.18 -9.53
N PRO A 273 9.79 21.53 -9.53
CA PRO A 273 8.88 22.35 -10.33
C PRO A 273 8.95 22.08 -11.83
N GLN A 274 10.14 21.78 -12.35
CA GLN A 274 10.32 21.42 -13.76
C GLN A 274 9.88 19.98 -14.01
N ILE A 275 10.25 19.05 -13.12
CA ILE A 275 9.87 17.63 -13.25
C ILE A 275 8.35 17.50 -13.24
N SER A 276 7.64 18.13 -12.30
CA SER A 276 6.18 18.06 -12.23
C SER A 276 5.48 18.62 -13.47
N TYR A 277 6.09 19.61 -14.13
CA TYR A 277 5.57 20.18 -15.37
C TYR A 277 5.78 19.28 -16.60
N TYR A 278 6.88 18.51 -16.66
CA TYR A 278 7.27 17.74 -17.86
C TYR A 278 7.11 16.22 -17.74
N ALA A 279 6.98 15.68 -16.53
CA ALA A 279 6.87 14.24 -16.28
C ALA A 279 5.42 13.73 -16.17
N SER A 280 4.43 14.59 -16.45
CA SER A 280 3.00 14.25 -16.49
C SER A 280 2.53 13.76 -17.85
#